data_AF-A0AAD1NX69-F1
#
_entry.id   AF-A0AAD1NX69-F1
#
_cell.length_a   1.000
_cell.length_b   1.000
_cell.length_c   1.000
_cell.angle_alpha   90.00
_cell.angle_beta   90.00
_cell.angle_gamma   90.00
#
_symmetry.space_group_name_H-M   'P 1'
#
loop_
_entity.id
_entity.type
_entity.pdbx_description
1 polymer ?
#
loop_
_entity_poly.entity_id
_entity_poly.type
_entity_poly.pdbx_seq_one_letter_code
_entity_poly.pdbx_strand_id
1 'polypeptide(L)'
;MRVRHLTTLTREDSRILGATTQLRPWKIDLDKPLPEWADQACQRWGFFGVASRHGDEVEGILLIASETCLPANHPMSKIPRTPRGAVLVGFLPHRSDASWGRVRTSFLAARLHGSAPAIEAGGVVGPCTDPRVAPITWLESWGFQEVDSMNAGPIHRMRLDLRRSVKAEETWTERWFGWLRGNDLVPADVGRLRRPMGSARHDHDGPTTVVQTSTQSPQQAIREPLAW
;
A
#
# COMPACT_ATOMS: atom_id res chain seq x y z
N MET A 1 1.45 6.27 -27.40
CA MET A 1 1.34 5.61 -26.07
C MET A 1 0.84 4.19 -26.28
N ARG A 2 1.50 3.16 -25.74
CA ARG A 2 0.98 1.77 -25.77
C ARG A 2 0.13 1.54 -24.52
N VAL A 3 -1.01 0.88 -24.69
CA VAL A 3 -2.04 0.73 -23.65
C VAL A 3 -1.63 -0.35 -22.66
N ARG A 4 -1.67 -0.01 -21.36
CA ARG A 4 -1.54 -0.97 -20.27
C ARG A 4 -2.91 -1.45 -19.84
N HIS A 5 -3.06 -2.76 -19.67
CA HIS A 5 -4.33 -3.38 -19.32
C HIS A 5 -4.29 -3.93 -17.89
N LEU A 6 -5.36 -3.72 -17.14
CA LEU A 6 -5.57 -4.32 -15.82
C LEU A 6 -6.55 -5.48 -15.95
N THR A 7 -6.16 -6.64 -15.46
CA THR A 7 -6.99 -7.85 -15.51
C THR A 7 -7.05 -8.50 -14.14
N THR A 8 -8.18 -9.12 -13.81
CA THR A 8 -8.27 -10.05 -12.69
C THR A 8 -7.57 -11.35 -13.03
N LEU A 9 -7.05 -12.04 -12.02
CA LEU A 9 -6.47 -13.37 -12.13
C LEU A 9 -7.48 -14.39 -11.61
N THR A 10 -8.05 -15.16 -12.53
CA THR A 10 -9.08 -16.16 -12.27
C THR A 10 -8.49 -17.56 -12.27
N ARG A 11 -9.31 -18.57 -11.95
CA ARG A 11 -8.89 -19.98 -12.01
C ARG A 11 -8.38 -20.38 -13.41
N GLU A 12 -8.91 -19.80 -14.47
CA GLU A 12 -8.49 -20.08 -15.85
C GLU A 12 -7.13 -19.46 -16.18
N ASP A 13 -6.80 -18.32 -15.56
CA ASP A 13 -5.54 -17.62 -15.75
C ASP A 13 -4.35 -18.36 -15.12
N SER A 14 -4.57 -19.35 -14.24
CA SER A 14 -3.47 -20.15 -13.66
C SER A 14 -2.66 -20.88 -14.74
N ARG A 15 -3.30 -21.26 -15.85
CA ARG A 15 -2.64 -21.90 -17.00
C ARG A 15 -1.75 -20.94 -17.77
N ILE A 16 -2.18 -19.68 -17.93
CA ILE A 16 -1.41 -18.66 -18.65
C ILE A 16 -0.25 -18.16 -17.79
N LEU A 17 -0.50 -18.01 -16.49
CA LEU A 17 0.49 -17.50 -15.53
C LEU A 17 1.48 -18.58 -15.05
N GLY A 18 1.12 -19.86 -15.07
CA GLY A 18 2.00 -20.96 -14.67
C GLY A 18 3.23 -21.13 -15.56
N ALA A 19 3.18 -20.62 -16.81
CA ALA A 19 4.33 -20.50 -17.69
C ALA A 19 5.34 -19.45 -17.18
N THR A 20 4.89 -18.48 -16.38
CA THR A 20 5.75 -17.51 -15.72
C THR A 20 6.21 -18.06 -14.37
N THR A 21 7.52 -18.11 -14.14
CA THR A 21 8.10 -18.60 -12.88
C THR A 21 7.81 -17.70 -11.67
N GLN A 22 7.24 -16.51 -11.91
CA GLN A 22 7.03 -15.46 -10.91
C GLN A 22 6.02 -15.84 -9.82
N LEU A 23 5.05 -16.72 -10.11
CA LEU A 23 4.03 -17.12 -9.13
C LEU A 23 4.33 -18.41 -8.37
N ARG A 24 5.41 -19.12 -8.71
CA ARG A 24 5.84 -20.35 -8.01
C ARG A 24 6.03 -20.17 -6.50
N PRO A 25 6.52 -19.04 -5.97
CA PRO A 25 6.62 -18.83 -4.52
C PRO A 25 5.27 -18.92 -3.79
N TRP A 26 4.16 -18.69 -4.48
CA TRP A 26 2.80 -18.83 -3.95
C TRP A 26 2.15 -20.18 -4.30
N LYS A 27 2.91 -21.13 -4.86
CA LYS A 27 2.46 -22.46 -5.31
C LYS A 27 1.38 -22.41 -6.39
N ILE A 28 1.37 -21.37 -7.21
CA ILE A 28 0.55 -21.30 -8.42
C ILE A 28 1.45 -21.80 -9.56
N ASP A 29 1.27 -23.08 -9.91
CA ASP A 29 2.02 -23.76 -10.94
C ASP A 29 1.13 -24.08 -12.15
N LEU A 30 1.73 -24.21 -13.32
CA LEU A 30 1.08 -24.73 -14.52
C LEU A 30 0.53 -26.14 -14.23
N ASP A 31 -0.69 -26.40 -14.71
CA ASP A 31 -1.36 -27.72 -14.65
C ASP A 31 -1.55 -28.31 -13.24
N LYS A 32 -1.36 -27.50 -12.19
CA LYS A 32 -1.73 -27.87 -10.82
C LYS A 32 -3.00 -27.15 -10.38
N PRO A 33 -3.78 -27.75 -9.46
CA PRO A 33 -4.88 -27.03 -8.84
C PRO A 33 -4.35 -25.78 -8.11
N LEU A 34 -5.19 -24.75 -8.03
CA LEU A 34 -4.86 -23.57 -7.24
C LEU A 34 -4.63 -23.98 -5.77
N PRO A 35 -3.67 -23.33 -5.08
CA PRO A 35 -3.53 -23.50 -3.65
C PRO A 35 -4.81 -23.03 -2.95
N GLU A 36 -5.12 -23.63 -1.79
CA GLU A 36 -6.38 -23.44 -1.06
C GLU A 36 -6.76 -21.96 -0.87
N TRP A 37 -5.79 -21.11 -0.51
CA TRP A 37 -6.01 -19.66 -0.31
C TRP A 37 -6.50 -18.96 -1.58
N ALA A 38 -5.97 -19.34 -2.75
CA ALA A 38 -6.31 -18.75 -4.04
C ALA A 38 -7.64 -19.31 -4.54
N ASP A 39 -7.89 -20.61 -4.32
CA ASP A 39 -9.15 -21.21 -4.68
C ASP A 39 -10.31 -20.63 -3.86
N GLN A 40 -10.11 -20.41 -2.55
CA GLN A 40 -11.10 -19.74 -1.70
C GLN A 40 -11.36 -18.29 -2.15
N ALA A 41 -10.31 -17.55 -2.53
CA ALA A 41 -10.47 -16.21 -3.10
C ALA A 41 -11.30 -16.24 -4.40
N CYS A 42 -11.04 -17.19 -5.30
CA CYS A 42 -11.84 -17.42 -6.50
C CYS A 42 -13.29 -17.77 -6.19
N GLN A 43 -13.55 -18.67 -5.25
CA GLN A 43 -14.92 -19.02 -4.85
C GLN A 43 -15.68 -17.82 -4.28
N ARG A 44 -14.98 -16.94 -3.57
CA ARG A 44 -15.58 -15.81 -2.86
C ARG A 44 -15.79 -14.57 -3.72
N TRP A 45 -14.84 -14.27 -4.60
CA TRP A 45 -14.80 -13.01 -5.36
C TRP A 45 -14.66 -13.21 -6.87
N GLY A 46 -14.49 -14.45 -7.35
CA GLY A 46 -14.27 -14.77 -8.75
C GLY A 46 -12.82 -14.63 -9.23
N PHE A 47 -11.90 -14.19 -8.35
CA PHE A 47 -10.47 -14.00 -8.68
C PHE A 47 -9.59 -14.08 -7.43
N PHE A 48 -8.30 -14.36 -7.62
CA PHE A 48 -7.30 -14.42 -6.55
C PHE A 48 -6.22 -13.34 -6.65
N GLY A 49 -6.31 -12.45 -7.64
CA GLY A 49 -5.38 -11.35 -7.79
C GLY A 49 -5.73 -10.41 -8.94
N VAL A 50 -4.91 -9.38 -9.14
CA VAL A 50 -4.99 -8.47 -10.27
C VAL A 50 -3.60 -8.29 -10.87
N ALA A 51 -3.52 -8.20 -12.19
CA ALA A 51 -2.28 -7.99 -12.92
C ALA A 51 -2.37 -6.74 -13.82
N SER A 52 -1.26 -6.03 -13.95
CA SER A 52 -1.02 -5.04 -15.00
C SER A 52 -0.18 -5.67 -16.10
N ARG A 53 -0.63 -5.56 -17.34
CA ARG A 53 0.03 -6.11 -18.53
C ARG A 53 0.40 -5.02 -19.51
N HIS A 54 1.55 -5.19 -20.17
CA HIS A 54 1.97 -4.42 -21.32
C HIS A 54 2.26 -5.37 -22.48
N GLY A 55 1.36 -5.43 -23.46
CA GLY A 55 1.34 -6.54 -24.41
C GLY A 55 1.14 -7.87 -23.68
N ASP A 56 1.97 -8.85 -24.00
CA ASP A 56 1.96 -10.17 -23.35
C ASP A 56 2.76 -10.22 -22.04
N GLU A 57 3.47 -9.12 -21.69
CA GLU A 57 4.30 -9.07 -20.50
C GLU A 57 3.49 -8.65 -19.27
N VAL A 58 3.63 -9.41 -18.19
CA VAL A 58 3.07 -9.05 -16.88
C VAL A 58 4.05 -8.13 -16.15
N GLU A 59 3.70 -6.86 -16.04
CA GLU A 59 4.52 -5.83 -15.39
C GLU A 59 4.36 -5.79 -13.87
N GLY A 60 3.26 -6.33 -13.34
CA GLY A 60 3.04 -6.46 -11.91
C GLY A 60 1.72 -7.11 -11.50
N ILE A 61 1.69 -7.69 -10.30
CA ILE A 61 0.60 -8.49 -9.74
C ILE A 61 0.40 -8.11 -8.27
N LEU A 62 -0.86 -7.99 -7.87
CA LEU A 62 -1.29 -8.07 -6.47
C LEU A 62 -2.09 -9.36 -6.28
N LEU A 63 -1.68 -10.18 -5.32
CA LEU A 63 -2.41 -11.40 -4.95
C LEU A 63 -3.22 -11.15 -3.68
N ILE A 64 -4.42 -11.72 -3.63
CA ILE A 64 -5.33 -11.62 -2.49
C ILE A 64 -5.74 -12.98 -1.94
N ALA A 65 -5.99 -13.00 -0.64
CA ALA A 65 -6.61 -14.11 0.05
C ALA A 65 -7.76 -13.62 0.94
N SER A 66 -8.60 -14.56 1.34
CA SER A 66 -9.58 -14.40 2.42
C SER A 66 -8.86 -14.14 3.75
N GLU A 67 -9.52 -13.45 4.68
CA GLU A 67 -8.99 -13.22 6.02
C GLU A 67 -8.73 -14.52 6.80
N THR A 68 -9.39 -15.63 6.43
CA THR A 68 -9.32 -16.92 7.13
C THR A 68 -8.36 -17.94 6.51
N CYS A 69 -7.97 -17.79 5.25
CA CYS A 69 -7.12 -18.76 4.53
C CYS A 69 -5.97 -18.03 3.85
N LEU A 70 -4.88 -17.77 4.59
CA LEU A 70 -3.66 -17.19 4.02
C LEU A 70 -2.70 -18.29 3.56
N PRO A 71 -1.74 -17.99 2.67
CA PRO A 71 -0.62 -18.86 2.40
C PRO A 71 0.09 -19.29 3.70
N ALA A 72 0.63 -20.51 3.72
CA ALA A 72 1.37 -21.02 4.87
C ALA A 72 2.50 -20.05 5.27
N ASN A 73 2.68 -19.85 6.58
CA ASN A 73 3.68 -18.94 7.15
C ASN A 73 3.57 -17.48 6.68
N HIS A 74 2.40 -17.04 6.21
CA HIS A 74 2.20 -15.63 5.86
C HIS A 74 2.44 -14.72 7.09
N PRO A 75 3.16 -13.60 6.96
CA PRO A 75 3.49 -12.74 8.11
C PRO A 75 2.27 -12.20 8.87
N MET A 76 1.13 -12.01 8.18
CA MET A 76 -0.14 -11.61 8.81
C MET A 76 -0.95 -12.76 9.45
N SER A 77 -0.45 -14.00 9.43
CA SER A 77 -1.22 -15.18 9.91
C SER A 77 -1.65 -15.09 11.38
N LYS A 78 -0.83 -14.45 12.22
CA LYS A 78 -1.09 -14.26 13.65
C LYS A 78 -1.77 -12.92 13.97
N ILE A 79 -1.99 -12.07 12.97
CA ILE A 79 -2.57 -10.74 13.15
C ILE A 79 -4.09 -10.87 12.99
N PRO A 80 -4.89 -10.39 13.97
CA PRO A 80 -6.35 -10.30 13.80
C PRO A 80 -6.69 -9.42 12.60
N ARG A 81 -7.53 -9.93 11.71
CA ARG A 81 -7.92 -9.28 10.46
C ARG A 81 -9.38 -8.89 10.49
N THR A 82 -9.77 -7.92 9.67
CA THR A 82 -11.17 -7.52 9.55
C THR A 82 -11.99 -8.74 9.08
N PRO A 83 -13.07 -9.12 9.79
CA PRO A 83 -13.96 -10.18 9.33
C PRO A 83 -14.45 -9.88 7.92
N ARG A 84 -14.40 -10.89 7.06
CA ARG A 84 -14.72 -10.80 5.63
C ARG A 84 -13.81 -9.92 4.77
N GLY A 85 -12.70 -9.43 5.32
CA GLY A 85 -11.71 -8.63 4.59
C GLY A 85 -10.92 -9.43 3.56
N ALA A 86 -10.37 -8.74 2.58
CA ALA A 86 -9.33 -9.28 1.72
C ALA A 86 -7.95 -8.96 2.31
N VAL A 87 -6.99 -9.85 2.11
CA VAL A 87 -5.60 -9.67 2.55
C VAL A 87 -4.70 -9.74 1.33
N LEU A 88 -3.85 -8.73 1.12
CA LEU A 88 -2.77 -8.79 0.15
C LEU A 88 -1.74 -9.80 0.64
N VAL A 89 -1.50 -10.82 -0.17
CA VAL A 89 -0.59 -11.92 0.16
C VAL A 89 0.63 -12.01 -0.76
N GLY A 90 0.68 -11.17 -1.79
CA GLY A 90 1.80 -11.14 -2.73
C GLY A 90 1.86 -9.85 -3.55
N PHE A 91 3.07 -9.33 -3.71
CA PHE A 91 3.41 -8.13 -4.47
C PHE A 91 4.49 -8.48 -5.49
N LEU A 92 4.18 -8.38 -6.79
CA LEU A 92 5.11 -8.67 -7.87
C LEU A 92 5.11 -7.54 -8.91
N PRO A 93 6.25 -7.27 -9.55
CA PRO A 93 7.56 -7.36 -8.93
C PRO A 93 7.60 -6.51 -7.65
N HIS A 94 8.42 -6.91 -6.69
CA HIS A 94 8.61 -6.17 -5.44
C HIS A 94 9.53 -4.96 -5.65
N ARG A 95 9.12 -4.03 -6.54
CA ARG A 95 9.83 -2.77 -6.87
C ARG A 95 8.93 -1.57 -6.63
N SER A 96 9.52 -0.46 -6.18
CA SER A 96 8.81 0.80 -5.94
C SER A 96 8.28 1.35 -7.25
N ASP A 97 7.03 1.07 -7.56
CA ASP A 97 6.27 1.81 -8.56
C ASP A 97 4.99 2.29 -7.89
N ALA A 98 5.14 3.35 -7.10
CA ALA A 98 4.05 3.93 -6.31
C ALA A 98 2.82 4.27 -7.19
N SER A 99 3.06 4.72 -8.43
CA SER A 99 2.01 5.08 -9.38
C SER A 99 1.17 3.86 -9.77
N TRP A 100 1.80 2.77 -10.17
CA TRP A 100 1.10 1.56 -10.59
C TRP A 100 0.59 0.71 -9.44
N GLY A 101 1.23 0.76 -8.27
CA GLY A 101 0.71 0.16 -7.06
C GLY A 101 -0.66 0.74 -6.69
N ARG A 102 -0.76 2.09 -6.66
CA ARG A 102 -2.04 2.77 -6.42
C ARG A 102 -3.10 2.43 -7.46
N VAL A 103 -2.72 2.35 -8.74
CA VAL A 103 -3.63 1.98 -9.84
C VAL A 103 -4.16 0.54 -9.67
N ARG A 104 -3.28 -0.44 -9.43
CA ARG A 104 -3.68 -1.84 -9.18
C ARG A 104 -4.55 -1.96 -7.93
N THR A 105 -4.19 -1.27 -6.85
CA THR A 105 -5.00 -1.23 -5.62
C THR A 105 -6.38 -0.62 -5.86
N SER A 106 -6.48 0.45 -6.64
CA SER A 106 -7.76 1.10 -6.96
C SER A 106 -8.66 0.17 -7.80
N PHE A 107 -8.08 -0.50 -8.79
CA PHE A 107 -8.79 -1.50 -9.60
C PHE A 107 -9.27 -2.67 -8.73
N LEU A 108 -8.41 -3.17 -7.84
CA LEU A 108 -8.75 -4.22 -6.88
C LEU A 108 -9.89 -3.78 -5.93
N ALA A 109 -9.81 -2.57 -5.39
CA ALA A 109 -10.83 -2.00 -4.51
C ALA A 109 -12.20 -1.92 -5.19
N ALA A 110 -12.25 -1.53 -6.47
CA ALA A 110 -13.48 -1.51 -7.24
C ALA A 110 -14.09 -2.92 -7.40
N ARG A 111 -13.26 -3.94 -7.63
CA ARG A 111 -13.72 -5.33 -7.78
C ARG A 111 -14.20 -5.96 -6.47
N LEU A 112 -13.66 -5.53 -5.35
CA LEU A 112 -14.04 -6.00 -4.01
C LEU A 112 -15.17 -5.18 -3.37
N HIS A 113 -15.58 -4.07 -3.99
CA HIS A 113 -16.64 -3.22 -3.47
C HIS A 113 -17.94 -4.00 -3.25
N GLY A 114 -18.61 -3.76 -2.12
CA GLY A 114 -19.80 -4.51 -1.69
C GLY A 114 -19.53 -5.93 -1.19
N SER A 115 -18.41 -6.55 -1.59
CA SER A 115 -18.07 -7.95 -1.26
C SER A 115 -17.11 -8.10 -0.09
N ALA A 116 -16.20 -7.14 0.11
CA ALA A 116 -15.29 -7.06 1.24
C ALA A 116 -15.36 -5.67 1.90
N PRO A 117 -15.29 -5.56 3.24
CA PRO A 117 -15.32 -4.28 3.93
C PRO A 117 -13.97 -3.54 3.90
N ALA A 118 -12.87 -4.26 3.64
CA ALA A 118 -11.52 -3.73 3.67
C ALA A 118 -10.56 -4.62 2.87
N ILE A 119 -9.45 -4.01 2.44
CA ILE A 119 -8.24 -4.72 1.99
C ILE A 119 -7.17 -4.47 3.06
N GLU A 120 -6.53 -5.53 3.53
CA GLU A 120 -5.46 -5.45 4.53
C GLU A 120 -4.13 -5.94 3.96
N ALA A 121 -3.03 -5.44 4.49
CA ALA A 121 -1.69 -5.79 4.05
C ALA A 121 -0.71 -5.75 5.24
N GLY A 122 0.37 -6.52 5.13
CA GLY A 122 1.47 -6.46 6.08
C GLY A 122 2.42 -5.33 5.66
N GLY A 123 2.56 -4.34 6.52
CA GLY A 123 3.53 -3.25 6.40
C GLY A 123 4.80 -3.57 7.17
N VAL A 124 5.95 -3.16 6.65
CA VAL A 124 7.23 -3.17 7.39
C VAL A 124 7.94 -1.84 7.29
N VAL A 125 8.77 -1.53 8.29
CA VAL A 125 9.65 -0.37 8.27
C VAL A 125 10.93 -0.72 7.52
N GLY A 126 11.27 0.06 6.49
CA GLY A 126 12.50 -0.10 5.72
C GLY A 126 12.37 -0.98 4.46
N PRO A 127 13.49 -1.27 3.78
CA PRO A 127 13.49 -2.13 2.61
C PRO A 127 13.05 -3.56 2.99
N CYS A 128 12.25 -4.17 2.12
CA CYS A 128 11.80 -5.54 2.30
C CYS A 128 12.18 -6.40 1.10
N THR A 129 12.47 -7.67 1.35
CA THR A 129 12.70 -8.68 0.32
C THR A 129 11.62 -9.75 0.31
N ASP A 130 10.80 -9.83 1.36
CA ASP A 130 9.67 -10.75 1.45
C ASP A 130 8.51 -10.21 0.59
N PRO A 131 8.16 -10.88 -0.52
CA PRO A 131 7.16 -10.37 -1.45
C PRO A 131 5.72 -10.49 -0.91
N ARG A 132 5.53 -10.96 0.32
CA ARG A 132 4.22 -11.10 0.99
C ARG A 132 3.86 -9.87 1.83
N VAL A 133 4.81 -8.98 2.07
CA VAL A 133 4.61 -7.71 2.78
C VAL A 133 5.17 -6.57 1.93
N ALA A 134 4.93 -5.33 2.31
CA ALA A 134 5.47 -4.16 1.61
C ALA A 134 5.91 -3.08 2.59
N PRO A 135 6.82 -2.17 2.18
CA PRO A 135 7.14 -1.00 2.98
C PRO A 135 5.87 -0.19 3.31
N ILE A 136 5.75 0.27 4.56
CA ILE A 136 4.61 1.08 5.02
C ILE A 136 4.40 2.29 4.10
N THR A 137 5.48 2.98 3.75
CA THR A 137 5.43 4.17 2.89
C THR A 137 4.87 3.88 1.49
N TRP A 138 5.06 2.66 0.96
CA TRP A 138 4.44 2.26 -0.30
C TRP A 138 2.93 2.07 -0.12
N LEU A 139 2.53 1.34 0.91
CA LEU A 139 1.12 1.06 1.20
C LEU A 139 0.35 2.38 1.48
N GLU A 140 0.95 3.31 2.22
CA GLU A 140 0.41 4.66 2.44
C GLU A 140 0.20 5.41 1.12
N SER A 141 1.18 5.36 0.21
CA SER A 141 1.08 5.99 -1.11
C SER A 141 -0.06 5.40 -1.97
N TRP A 142 -0.50 4.18 -1.66
CA TRP A 142 -1.62 3.51 -2.32
C TRP A 142 -2.96 3.72 -1.59
N GLY A 143 -2.96 4.43 -0.47
CA GLY A 143 -4.15 4.79 0.31
C GLY A 143 -4.41 3.91 1.54
N PHE A 144 -3.49 3.00 1.89
CA PHE A 144 -3.61 2.25 3.15
C PHE A 144 -3.28 3.14 4.34
N GLN A 145 -3.87 2.80 5.49
CA GLN A 145 -3.60 3.42 6.78
C GLN A 145 -3.19 2.34 7.77
N GLU A 146 -2.26 2.63 8.65
CA GLU A 146 -1.97 1.73 9.77
C GLU A 146 -3.19 1.65 10.69
N VAL A 147 -3.54 0.42 11.09
CA VAL A 147 -4.59 0.13 12.07
C VAL A 147 -3.91 -0.36 13.33
N ASP A 148 -4.34 0.17 14.49
CA ASP A 148 -3.76 -0.01 15.83
C ASP A 148 -2.78 -1.18 15.92
N SER A 149 -1.54 -0.81 16.22
CA SER A 149 -0.38 -1.69 16.34
C SER A 149 -0.56 -2.62 17.54
N MET A 150 -1.41 -3.64 17.39
CA MET A 150 -1.39 -4.76 18.31
C MET A 150 -0.06 -5.47 18.07
N ASN A 151 0.85 -5.39 19.05
CA ASN A 151 2.23 -5.89 19.02
C ASN A 151 2.35 -7.27 18.33
N ALA A 152 2.54 -7.26 17.02
CA ALA A 152 2.68 -8.45 16.17
C ALA A 152 4.13 -8.61 15.67
N GLY A 153 5.09 -8.13 16.48
CA GLY A 153 6.48 -8.04 16.08
C GLY A 153 6.69 -6.97 14.99
N PRO A 154 7.54 -7.22 13.98
CA PRO A 154 7.94 -6.20 13.01
C PRO A 154 6.90 -5.90 11.92
N ILE A 155 5.74 -6.58 11.95
CA ILE A 155 4.69 -6.44 10.93
C ILE A 155 3.60 -5.49 11.42
N HIS A 156 3.42 -4.41 10.69
CA HIS A 156 2.36 -3.43 10.90
C HIS A 156 1.13 -3.82 10.10
N ARG A 157 -0.05 -3.71 10.70
CA ARG A 157 -1.30 -4.00 10.00
C ARG A 157 -1.75 -2.76 9.23
N MET A 158 -1.68 -2.83 7.92
CA MET A 158 -2.14 -1.77 7.02
C MET A 158 -3.53 -2.11 6.49
N ARG A 159 -4.42 -1.11 6.39
CA ARG A 159 -5.79 -1.29 5.92
C ARG A 159 -6.23 -0.18 4.97
N LEU A 160 -6.88 -0.59 3.89
CA LEU A 160 -7.68 0.26 3.01
C LEU A 160 -9.16 -0.04 3.27
N ASP A 161 -9.90 0.93 3.80
CA ASP A 161 -11.32 0.78 4.12
C ASP A 161 -12.20 0.97 2.86
N LEU A 162 -12.92 -0.08 2.46
CA LEU A 162 -13.78 -0.05 1.26
C LEU A 162 -15.18 0.51 1.53
N ARG A 163 -15.58 0.70 2.80
CA ARG A 163 -16.85 1.32 3.18
C ARG A 163 -16.76 2.85 3.21
N ARG A 164 -15.61 3.38 3.64
CA ARG A 164 -15.37 4.85 3.76
C ARG A 164 -14.82 5.49 2.50
N SER A 165 -14.27 4.70 1.58
CA SER A 165 -13.74 5.20 0.30
C SER A 165 -14.81 5.78 -0.64
N VAL A 166 -16.08 5.83 -0.21
CA VAL A 166 -17.22 6.44 -0.91
C VAL A 166 -17.89 7.50 -0.01
N LYS A 167 -17.15 8.58 0.29
CA LYS A 167 -17.77 9.89 0.56
C LYS A 167 -17.30 10.88 -0.51
N ALA A 168 -17.60 10.55 -1.75
CA ALA A 168 -17.69 11.48 -2.86
C ALA A 168 -18.40 10.73 -3.99
N GLU A 169 -19.71 10.98 -4.13
CA GLU A 169 -20.46 10.74 -5.36
C GLU A 169 -19.99 11.65 -6.51
N GLU A 170 -18.91 12.41 -6.32
CA GLU A 170 -18.18 13.03 -7.40
C GLU A 170 -17.23 12.01 -8.05
N THR A 171 -17.61 11.58 -9.25
CA THR A 171 -16.68 11.36 -10.38
C THR A 171 -15.83 10.07 -10.40
N TRP A 172 -16.29 8.93 -9.86
CA TRP A 172 -15.59 7.65 -10.11
C TRP A 172 -15.68 7.23 -11.60
N THR A 173 -16.85 7.42 -12.21
CA THR A 173 -17.07 7.23 -13.64
C THR A 173 -16.30 8.25 -14.48
N GLU A 174 -16.30 9.54 -14.12
CA GLU A 174 -15.58 10.58 -14.87
C GLU A 174 -14.06 10.46 -14.78
N ARG A 175 -13.50 10.02 -13.63
CA ARG A 175 -12.06 9.70 -13.51
C ARG A 175 -11.65 8.49 -14.34
N TRP A 176 -12.50 7.47 -14.45
CA TRP A 176 -12.26 6.31 -15.31
C TRP A 176 -12.36 6.65 -16.80
N PHE A 177 -13.36 7.43 -17.20
CA PHE A 177 -13.53 7.86 -18.59
C PHE A 177 -12.50 8.91 -19.04
N GLY A 178 -11.96 9.72 -18.12
CA GLY A 178 -10.87 10.65 -18.41
C GLY A 178 -9.53 9.93 -18.71
N TRP A 179 -9.26 8.83 -18.00
CA TRP A 179 -8.03 8.04 -18.18
C TRP A 179 -8.07 7.15 -19.44
N LEU A 180 -9.20 6.53 -19.76
CA LEU A 180 -9.38 5.75 -21.01
C LEU A 180 -9.25 6.62 -22.26
N ARG A 181 -9.43 7.95 -22.17
CA ARG A 181 -9.27 8.89 -23.27
C ARG A 181 -7.87 9.50 -23.42
N GLY A 182 -6.89 9.06 -22.62
CA GLY A 182 -5.49 9.46 -22.81
C GLY A 182 -5.20 10.94 -22.53
N ASN A 183 -5.95 11.59 -21.63
CA ASN A 183 -5.60 12.92 -21.17
C ASN A 183 -4.68 12.82 -19.96
N ASP A 184 -3.44 13.27 -20.14
CA ASP A 184 -2.43 13.47 -19.10
C ASP A 184 -2.95 14.46 -18.03
N LEU A 185 -3.66 13.95 -17.02
CA LEU A 185 -3.95 14.71 -15.82
C LEU A 185 -2.82 14.49 -14.82
N VAL A 186 -1.95 15.50 -14.78
CA VAL A 186 -0.90 15.72 -13.76
C VAL A 186 -1.50 15.47 -12.36
N PRO A 187 -0.79 14.77 -11.45
CA PRO A 187 -1.27 14.59 -10.08
C PRO A 187 -1.47 15.96 -9.43
N ALA A 188 -2.72 16.30 -9.11
CA ALA A 188 -3.00 17.43 -8.24
C ALA A 188 -2.23 17.23 -6.92
N ASP A 189 -1.46 18.25 -6.55
CA ASP A 189 -0.74 18.39 -5.29
C ASP A 189 -1.51 17.76 -4.13
N VAL A 190 -1.07 16.59 -3.68
CA VAL A 190 -1.38 16.10 -2.32
C VAL A 190 -0.32 16.68 -1.39
N GLY A 191 -0.15 18.00 -1.45
CA GLY A 191 0.58 18.81 -0.50
C GLY A 191 -0.43 19.54 0.38
N ARG A 192 -0.32 19.35 1.69
CA ARG A 192 -1.14 19.95 2.77
C ARG A 192 -2.48 19.26 3.09
N LEU A 193 -2.39 18.09 3.70
CA LEU A 193 -3.26 17.83 4.84
C LEU A 193 -2.82 18.78 5.98
N ARG A 194 -3.65 19.80 6.21
CA ARG A 194 -3.64 20.70 7.37
C ARG A 194 -3.44 19.91 8.66
N ARG A 195 -2.39 20.23 9.43
CA ARG A 195 -2.41 20.02 10.89
C ARG A 195 -3.62 20.76 11.47
N PRO A 196 -4.33 20.18 12.45
CA PRO A 196 -5.40 20.90 13.13
C PRO A 196 -4.80 22.09 13.90
N MET A 197 -5.37 23.24 13.64
CA MET A 197 -5.08 24.50 14.30
C MET A 197 -5.71 24.46 15.70
N GLY A 198 -4.89 24.25 16.73
CA GLY A 198 -5.26 24.49 18.12
C GLY A 198 -4.96 25.93 18.48
N SER A 199 -6.01 26.69 18.75
CA SER A 199 -6.01 28.09 19.18
C SER A 199 -5.28 28.29 20.51
N ALA A 200 -4.34 29.23 20.54
CA ALA A 200 -4.12 30.09 21.71
C ALA A 200 -3.76 31.48 21.21
N ARG A 201 -4.75 32.37 21.19
CA ARG A 201 -4.57 33.82 21.09
C ARG A 201 -3.89 34.32 22.36
N HIS A 202 -2.79 35.05 22.22
CA HIS A 202 -2.52 36.20 23.07
C HIS A 202 -1.93 37.29 22.17
N ASP A 203 -2.74 38.32 21.98
CA ASP A 203 -2.35 39.61 21.42
C ASP A 203 -1.35 40.29 22.36
N HIS A 204 -0.27 40.86 21.84
CA HIS A 204 0.12 42.24 22.16
C HIS A 204 1.22 42.74 21.20
N ASP A 205 1.04 44.00 20.80
CA ASP A 205 1.78 44.82 19.86
C ASP A 205 3.27 45.04 20.20
N GLY A 206 4.08 45.40 19.20
CA GLY A 206 5.47 45.88 19.35
C GLY A 206 5.57 47.30 19.98
N PRO A 207 6.69 48.08 19.86
CA PRO A 207 7.88 47.89 19.02
C PRO A 207 9.26 48.29 19.68
N THR A 208 10.33 48.31 18.86
CA THR A 208 11.56 49.16 18.89
C THR A 208 12.80 48.85 19.75
N THR A 209 13.94 48.72 19.03
CA THR A 209 15.34 49.16 19.29
C THR A 209 16.06 48.60 20.54
N VAL A 210 17.27 48.02 20.46
CA VAL A 210 18.56 48.74 20.55
C VAL A 210 19.73 47.82 20.13
N VAL A 211 20.65 48.41 19.37
CA VAL A 211 21.99 47.91 19.03
C VAL A 211 22.86 47.82 20.28
N GLN A 212 23.58 46.72 20.50
CA GLN A 212 24.90 46.78 21.14
C GLN A 212 25.77 45.57 20.76
N THR A 213 26.82 45.90 19.99
CA THR A 213 28.04 45.15 19.79
C THR A 213 28.83 45.03 21.11
N SER A 214 29.33 43.84 21.44
CA SER A 214 30.66 43.68 22.08
C SER A 214 31.16 42.22 22.04
N THR A 215 32.18 42.03 21.22
CA THR A 215 33.41 41.25 21.45
C THR A 215 33.56 40.52 22.79
N GLN A 216 33.79 39.20 22.74
CA GLN A 216 34.97 38.52 23.32
C GLN A 216 34.96 37.01 23.00
N SER A 217 36.03 36.54 22.34
CA SER A 217 36.60 35.19 22.48
C SER A 217 37.92 35.35 23.25
N PRO A 218 38.69 34.29 23.59
CA PRO A 218 38.38 32.88 23.84
C PRO A 218 38.86 32.44 25.24
N GLN A 219 38.33 31.36 25.84
CA GLN A 219 39.09 30.62 26.85
C GLN A 219 38.80 29.12 26.79
N GLN A 220 39.86 28.39 26.41
CA GLN A 220 40.02 26.95 26.56
C GLN A 220 40.11 26.59 28.04
N ALA A 221 39.48 25.49 28.44
CA ALA A 221 39.92 24.64 29.54
C ALA A 221 39.08 23.36 29.54
N ILE A 222 39.58 22.25 29.03
CA ILE A 222 40.30 21.17 29.75
C ILE A 222 39.43 19.90 29.61
N ARG A 223 39.90 19.00 28.74
CA ARG A 223 39.60 17.57 28.83
C ARG A 223 40.51 17.01 29.91
N GLU A 224 39.96 16.25 30.85
CA GLU A 224 40.65 15.07 31.37
C GLU A 224 39.68 13.90 31.59
N PRO A 225 40.18 12.65 31.47
CA PRO A 225 39.42 11.41 31.51
C PRO A 225 39.46 10.77 32.92
N LEU A 226 38.50 9.89 33.22
CA LEU A 226 38.68 8.90 34.28
C LEU A 226 38.25 7.52 33.79
N ALA A 227 39.26 6.68 33.64
CA ALA A 227 39.19 5.26 33.35
C ALA A 227 38.99 4.45 34.62
N TRP A 228 38.36 3.29 34.48
CA TRP A 228 38.82 2.02 35.05
C TRP A 228 38.71 0.96 33.95
#